data_AF-A0A2C6AAR8-F1
#
_entry.id   AF-A0A2C6AAR8-F1
#
_cell.length_a   1.000
_cell.length_b   1.000
_cell.length_c   1.000
_cell.angle_alpha   90.00
_cell.angle_beta   90.00
_cell.angle_gamma   90.00
#
_symmetry.space_group_name_H-M   'P 1'
#
loop_
_entity.id
_entity.type
_entity.pdbx_description
1 polymer ?
#
loop_
_entity_poly.entity_id
_entity_poly.type
_entity_poly.pdbx_seq_one_letter_code
_entity_poly.pdbx_strand_id
1 'polypeptide(L)'
;MTVSSRTEPEPELDFSGIELLPLAEAEQIATRWLRPFLASPEQEPKTFHPHTLQFISCVLRSYPRQMAAAAGGDAAVPPIVHPKQLVEGKMPVALANGCSLIRLWQHRVEGSEAFVAKTVQQEMDRLARAHQEPGQDDHLGILASFQAYLLLCLTAYFLPLQGQPAELFNDVAMMALQETASRLAQSGLVCRAETTGSRPRWETWIVAAAKRRSLLAFYLFSNVYNAERQLPNYVASELRDLLAPEPKRLWAAASRAEFELEYARHVARWHDGPFLLSELWRSPESGSAARRERLDRWVETIDTFGMFVFTICAHIHGC
;
A
#
# COMPACT_ATOMS: atom_id res chain seq x y z
N MET A 1 -7.72 -50.21 11.78
CA MET A 1 -8.65 -49.25 11.17
C MET A 1 -8.05 -47.87 11.29
N THR A 2 -7.26 -47.46 10.29
CA THR A 2 -6.67 -46.13 10.19
C THR A 2 -7.70 -45.20 9.57
N VAL A 3 -8.26 -44.29 10.37
CA VAL A 3 -9.14 -43.23 9.88
C VAL A 3 -8.27 -42.26 9.09
N SER A 4 -8.27 -42.43 7.78
CA SER A 4 -7.77 -41.43 6.84
C SER A 4 -8.68 -40.21 6.94
N SER A 5 -8.32 -39.22 7.75
CA SER A 5 -8.98 -37.90 7.71
C SER A 5 -8.71 -37.29 6.33
N ARG A 6 -9.68 -37.44 5.43
CA ARG A 6 -9.74 -36.62 4.22
C ARG A 6 -9.90 -35.17 4.69
N THR A 7 -8.82 -34.41 4.70
CA THR A 7 -8.90 -32.95 4.71
C THR A 7 -9.64 -32.57 3.43
N GLU A 8 -10.88 -32.10 3.57
CA GLU A 8 -11.59 -31.48 2.45
C GLU A 8 -10.72 -30.33 1.91
N PRO A 9 -10.61 -30.17 0.58
CA PRO A 9 -9.87 -29.05 0.03
C PRO A 9 -10.50 -27.75 0.54
N GLU A 10 -9.68 -26.85 1.08
CA GLU A 10 -10.19 -25.57 1.58
C GLU A 10 -10.94 -24.84 0.46
N PRO A 11 -12.10 -24.24 0.76
CA PRO A 11 -12.86 -23.51 -0.23
C PRO A 11 -12.03 -22.37 -0.78
N GLU A 12 -11.97 -22.31 -2.11
CA GLU A 12 -11.24 -21.30 -2.86
C GLU A 12 -11.59 -19.87 -2.43
N LEU A 13 -10.64 -18.93 -2.57
CA LEU A 13 -10.90 -17.52 -2.28
C LEU A 13 -11.80 -16.92 -3.35
N ASP A 14 -12.89 -16.30 -2.93
CA ASP A 14 -13.83 -15.61 -3.79
C ASP A 14 -13.83 -14.10 -3.51
N PHE A 15 -13.26 -13.35 -4.46
CA PHE A 15 -13.16 -11.89 -4.39
C PHE A 15 -14.39 -11.18 -4.98
N SER A 16 -15.45 -11.91 -5.36
CA SER A 16 -16.72 -11.30 -5.77
C SER A 16 -17.48 -10.71 -4.57
N GLY A 17 -18.26 -9.64 -4.79
CA GLY A 17 -19.09 -9.02 -3.73
C GLY A 17 -18.29 -8.38 -2.60
N ILE A 18 -17.15 -7.76 -2.90
CA ILE A 18 -16.37 -6.99 -1.91
C ILE A 18 -17.16 -5.72 -1.58
N GLU A 19 -17.38 -5.47 -0.28
CA GLU A 19 -17.99 -4.24 0.21
C GLU A 19 -17.01 -3.50 1.12
N LEU A 20 -16.59 -2.31 0.70
CA LEU A 20 -15.66 -1.46 1.45
C LEU A 20 -16.25 -0.06 1.62
N LEU A 21 -15.91 0.56 2.74
CA LEU A 21 -16.29 1.93 3.04
C LEU A 21 -15.27 2.90 2.40
N PRO A 22 -15.73 3.89 1.61
CA PRO A 22 -14.88 4.93 1.02
C PRO A 22 -14.17 5.72 2.11
N LEU A 23 -12.96 6.20 1.83
CA LEU A 23 -12.29 7.16 2.68
C LEU A 23 -12.98 8.53 2.55
N ALA A 24 -13.28 9.16 3.68
CA ALA A 24 -13.72 10.55 3.68
C ALA A 24 -12.65 11.44 3.03
N GLU A 25 -13.06 12.41 2.21
CA GLU A 25 -12.13 13.34 1.56
C GLU A 25 -11.10 12.69 0.61
N ALA A 26 -11.38 11.49 0.07
CA ALA A 26 -10.49 10.80 -0.86
C ALA A 26 -10.07 11.66 -2.08
N GLU A 27 -10.93 12.59 -2.52
CA GLU A 27 -10.65 13.54 -3.61
C GLU A 27 -9.46 14.47 -3.30
N GLN A 28 -9.18 14.75 -2.02
CA GLN A 28 -8.03 15.56 -1.62
C GLN A 28 -6.69 14.90 -1.95
N ILE A 29 -6.67 13.58 -2.13
CA ILE A 29 -5.46 12.83 -2.51
C ILE A 29 -5.00 13.26 -3.91
N ALA A 30 -5.93 13.44 -4.85
CA ALA A 30 -5.64 13.83 -6.23
C ALA A 30 -5.13 15.27 -6.35
N THR A 31 -5.52 16.16 -5.43
CA THR A 31 -5.13 17.57 -5.44
C THR A 31 -3.94 17.86 -4.54
N ARG A 32 -3.32 16.84 -3.94
CA ARG A 32 -2.23 17.01 -2.95
C ARG A 32 -1.00 17.70 -3.54
N TRP A 33 -0.70 17.51 -4.84
CA TRP A 33 0.39 18.21 -5.53
C TRP A 33 0.22 19.74 -5.57
N LEU A 34 -1.00 20.26 -5.41
CA LEU A 34 -1.25 21.71 -5.35
C LEU A 34 -0.88 22.31 -3.99
N ARG A 35 -0.85 21.51 -2.92
CA ARG A 35 -0.67 22.00 -1.54
C ARG A 35 0.56 22.89 -1.35
N PRO A 36 1.76 22.56 -1.89
CA PRO A 36 2.93 23.44 -1.83
C PRO A 36 2.74 24.84 -2.43
N PHE A 37 1.79 24.99 -3.36
CA PHE A 37 1.54 26.23 -4.09
C PHE A 37 0.35 27.02 -3.53
N LEU A 38 -0.43 26.41 -2.62
CA LEU A 38 -1.60 27.01 -2.00
C LEU A 38 -1.24 27.45 -0.58
N ALA A 39 -1.45 28.72 -0.26
CA ALA A 39 -1.33 29.19 1.12
C ALA A 39 -2.56 28.72 1.92
N SER A 40 -2.40 27.65 2.72
CA SER A 40 -3.43 27.21 3.67
C SER A 40 -2.87 27.15 5.09
N PRO A 41 -3.47 27.86 6.06
CA PRO A 41 -3.00 27.88 7.45
C PRO A 41 -3.24 26.54 8.19
N GLU A 42 -4.05 25.64 7.63
CA GLU A 42 -4.38 24.34 8.25
C GLU A 42 -3.35 23.24 7.94
N GLN A 43 -2.34 23.55 7.12
CA GLN A 43 -1.35 22.58 6.70
C GLN A 43 -0.22 22.45 7.72
N GLU A 44 -0.16 21.29 8.39
CA GLU A 44 0.96 20.95 9.27
C GLU A 44 2.14 20.39 8.45
N PRO A 45 3.30 21.06 8.41
CA PRO A 45 4.47 20.59 7.67
C PRO A 45 5.15 19.40 8.36
N LYS A 46 5.63 18.44 7.55
CA LYS A 46 6.51 17.34 7.98
C LYS A 46 7.96 17.74 7.78
N THR A 47 8.72 17.82 8.86
CA THR A 47 10.17 17.98 8.78
C THR A 47 10.83 16.61 8.73
N PHE A 48 11.51 16.31 7.63
CA PHE A 48 12.25 15.06 7.47
C PHE A 48 13.74 15.26 7.70
N HIS A 49 14.34 14.38 8.51
CA HIS A 49 15.79 14.23 8.53
C HIS A 49 16.27 13.57 7.23
N PRO A 50 17.40 13.98 6.62
CA PRO A 50 17.91 13.37 5.38
C PRO A 50 18.06 11.84 5.46
N HIS A 51 18.55 11.32 6.59
CA HIS A 51 18.65 9.87 6.80
C HIS A 51 17.29 9.15 6.88
N THR A 52 16.22 9.83 7.31
CA THR A 52 14.86 9.26 7.27
C THR A 52 14.40 9.10 5.82
N LEU A 53 14.66 10.10 4.97
CA LEU A 53 14.35 10.01 3.53
C LEU A 53 15.17 8.91 2.86
N GLN A 54 16.47 8.84 3.16
CA GLN A 54 17.35 7.78 2.67
C GLN A 54 16.85 6.39 3.09
N PHE A 55 16.43 6.23 4.35
CA PHE A 55 15.84 5.00 4.86
C PHE A 55 14.58 4.61 4.08
N ILE A 56 13.65 5.55 3.88
CA ILE A 56 12.44 5.35 3.08
C ILE A 56 12.80 4.91 1.65
N SER A 57 13.72 5.64 0.99
CA SER A 57 14.18 5.32 -0.36
C SER A 57 14.80 3.93 -0.46
N CYS A 58 15.60 3.51 0.53
CA CYS A 58 16.19 2.17 0.57
C CYS A 58 15.12 1.07 0.65
N VAL A 59 14.13 1.24 1.52
CA VAL A 59 13.04 0.26 1.67
C VAL A 59 12.19 0.20 0.40
N LEU A 60 11.73 1.35 -0.11
CA LEU A 60 10.88 1.39 -1.31
C LEU A 60 11.58 0.91 -2.58
N ARG A 61 12.89 1.19 -2.74
CA ARG A 61 13.73 0.68 -3.84
C ARG A 61 13.79 -0.86 -3.86
N SER A 62 13.55 -1.52 -2.72
CA SER A 62 13.56 -3.00 -2.66
C SER A 62 12.31 -3.63 -3.24
N TYR A 63 11.16 -2.93 -3.28
CA TYR A 63 9.87 -3.51 -3.66
C TYR A 63 9.83 -4.02 -5.11
N PRO A 64 10.34 -3.29 -6.13
CA PRO A 64 10.44 -3.84 -7.48
C PRO A 64 11.26 -5.13 -7.56
N ARG A 65 12.34 -5.23 -6.80
CA ARG A 65 13.20 -6.43 -6.79
C ARG A 65 12.51 -7.62 -6.13
N GLN A 66 11.80 -7.38 -5.04
CA GLN A 66 10.96 -8.39 -4.39
C GLN A 66 9.88 -8.89 -5.34
N MET A 67 9.20 -7.98 -6.06
CA MET A 67 8.17 -8.36 -7.04
C MET A 67 8.75 -9.22 -8.18
N ALA A 68 9.89 -8.82 -8.74
CA ALA A 68 10.54 -9.58 -9.81
C ALA A 68 10.95 -10.99 -9.38
N ALA A 69 11.39 -11.15 -8.13
CA ALA A 69 11.78 -12.44 -7.56
C ALA A 69 10.57 -13.31 -7.21
N ALA A 70 9.45 -12.73 -6.75
CA ALA A 70 8.26 -13.47 -6.31
C ALA A 70 7.61 -14.31 -7.42
N ALA A 71 7.71 -13.89 -8.68
CA ALA A 71 7.26 -14.68 -9.83
C ALA A 71 8.03 -16.01 -10.02
N GLY A 72 9.15 -16.21 -9.31
CA GLY A 72 9.92 -17.45 -9.30
C GLY A 72 9.52 -18.47 -8.23
N GLY A 73 8.45 -18.22 -7.45
CA GLY A 73 7.85 -19.20 -6.54
C GLY A 73 8.34 -19.21 -5.08
N ASP A 74 9.55 -18.70 -4.79
CA ASP A 74 10.18 -18.82 -3.46
C ASP A 74 10.51 -17.49 -2.75
N ALA A 75 10.24 -16.34 -3.37
CA ALA A 75 10.66 -15.04 -2.82
C ALA A 75 9.54 -14.26 -2.13
N ALA A 76 9.90 -13.53 -1.08
CA ALA A 76 9.01 -12.62 -0.38
C ALA A 76 8.47 -11.53 -1.32
N VAL A 77 7.14 -11.41 -1.38
CA VAL A 77 6.42 -10.37 -2.12
C VAL A 77 6.57 -9.02 -1.40
N PRO A 78 6.52 -7.89 -2.13
CA PRO A 78 6.50 -6.58 -1.49
C PRO A 78 5.28 -6.47 -0.58
N PRO A 79 5.40 -5.89 0.63
CA PRO A 79 4.35 -5.91 1.65
C PRO A 79 3.11 -5.05 1.31
N ILE A 80 3.07 -4.49 0.10
CA ILE A 80 1.90 -3.82 -0.48
C ILE A 80 1.03 -4.78 -1.28
N VAL A 81 1.56 -5.93 -1.71
CA VAL A 81 0.85 -7.00 -2.45
C VAL A 81 0.65 -8.18 -1.52
N HIS A 82 -0.59 -8.58 -1.31
CA HIS A 82 -0.89 -9.75 -0.49
C HIS A 82 -0.54 -11.04 -1.26
N PRO A 83 0.09 -12.06 -0.63
CA PRO A 83 0.46 -13.31 -1.32
C PRO A 83 -0.71 -13.99 -2.04
N LYS A 84 -1.93 -13.90 -1.47
CA LYS A 84 -3.14 -14.47 -2.09
C LYS A 84 -3.58 -13.76 -3.39
N GLN A 85 -3.00 -12.61 -3.74
CA GLN A 85 -3.21 -11.97 -5.05
C GLN A 85 -2.33 -12.59 -6.15
N LEU A 86 -1.32 -13.39 -5.80
CA LEU A 86 -0.31 -13.93 -6.73
C LEU A 86 -0.49 -15.42 -7.01
N VAL A 87 -1.67 -15.97 -6.75
CA VAL A 87 -1.96 -17.38 -7.02
C VAL A 87 -1.88 -17.62 -8.52
N GLU A 88 -1.11 -18.63 -8.94
CA GLU A 88 -0.92 -18.97 -10.34
C GLU A 88 -2.27 -19.20 -11.04
N GLY A 89 -2.41 -18.65 -12.25
CA GLY A 89 -3.65 -18.70 -13.04
C GLY A 89 -4.78 -17.77 -12.55
N LYS A 90 -4.63 -17.10 -11.40
CA LYS A 90 -5.65 -16.21 -10.79
C LYS A 90 -5.12 -14.81 -10.48
N MET A 91 -3.84 -14.56 -10.77
CA MET A 91 -3.22 -13.25 -10.62
C MET A 91 -3.92 -12.21 -11.52
N PRO A 92 -4.33 -11.04 -10.97
CA PRO A 92 -4.90 -9.97 -11.79
C PRO A 92 -3.96 -9.53 -12.92
N VAL A 93 -4.51 -9.30 -14.11
CA VAL A 93 -3.74 -8.99 -15.33
C VAL A 93 -2.81 -7.79 -15.15
N ALA A 94 -3.27 -6.74 -14.47
CA ALA A 94 -2.45 -5.56 -14.20
C ALA A 94 -1.17 -5.89 -13.41
N LEU A 95 -1.29 -6.72 -12.37
CA LEU A 95 -0.14 -7.16 -11.58
C LEU A 95 0.77 -8.08 -12.40
N ALA A 96 0.19 -9.02 -13.17
CA ALA A 96 0.95 -9.95 -14.00
C ALA A 96 1.81 -9.21 -15.06
N ASN A 97 1.22 -8.22 -15.72
CA ASN A 97 1.90 -7.33 -16.65
C ASN A 97 2.98 -6.52 -15.95
N GLY A 98 2.64 -5.85 -14.83
CA GLY A 98 3.59 -5.07 -14.03
C GLY A 98 4.80 -5.91 -13.60
N CYS A 99 4.57 -7.12 -13.10
CA CYS A 99 5.63 -8.06 -12.72
C CYS A 99 6.54 -8.43 -13.91
N SER A 100 5.94 -8.75 -15.05
CA SER A 100 6.67 -9.11 -16.28
C SER A 100 7.53 -7.95 -16.77
N LEU A 101 7.01 -6.72 -16.71
CA LEU A 101 7.73 -5.51 -17.11
C LEU A 101 8.85 -5.15 -16.13
N ILE A 102 8.66 -5.34 -14.83
CA ILE A 102 9.74 -5.14 -13.85
C ILE A 102 10.87 -6.14 -14.08
N ARG A 103 10.55 -7.40 -14.41
CA ARG A 103 11.56 -8.40 -14.79
C ARG A 103 12.27 -8.02 -16.08
N LEU A 104 11.52 -7.58 -17.10
CA LEU A 104 12.09 -7.08 -18.34
C LEU A 104 13.03 -5.89 -18.09
N TRP A 105 12.64 -4.97 -17.19
CA TRP A 105 13.48 -3.84 -16.79
C TRP A 105 14.79 -4.28 -16.14
N GLN A 106 14.74 -5.24 -15.23
CA GLN A 106 15.92 -5.71 -14.49
C GLN A 106 16.87 -6.57 -15.33
N HIS A 107 16.33 -7.39 -16.23
CA HIS A 107 17.09 -8.35 -17.04
C HIS A 107 17.19 -7.94 -18.52
N ARG A 108 16.96 -6.67 -18.83
CA ARG A 108 17.13 -6.12 -20.17
C ARG A 108 18.53 -6.38 -20.73
N VAL A 109 18.61 -6.52 -22.04
CA VAL A 109 19.89 -6.60 -22.76
C VAL A 109 20.37 -5.19 -23.09
N GLU A 110 21.69 -4.96 -23.08
CA GLU A 110 22.28 -3.68 -23.49
C GLU A 110 21.80 -3.27 -24.90
N GLY A 111 21.41 -2.00 -25.04
CA GLY A 111 20.85 -1.45 -26.28
C GLY A 111 19.32 -1.56 -26.39
N SER A 112 18.66 -2.30 -25.49
CA SER A 112 17.19 -2.41 -25.46
C SER A 112 16.49 -1.38 -24.55
N GLU A 113 17.24 -0.47 -23.93
CA GLU A 113 16.74 0.47 -22.91
C GLU A 113 15.56 1.30 -23.41
N ALA A 114 15.66 1.85 -24.62
CA ALA A 114 14.60 2.68 -25.20
C ALA A 114 13.31 1.89 -25.46
N PHE A 115 13.44 0.63 -25.90
CA PHE A 115 12.29 -0.26 -26.11
C PHE A 115 11.61 -0.57 -24.78
N VAL A 116 12.39 -0.98 -23.77
CA VAL A 116 11.87 -1.30 -22.43
C VAL A 116 11.20 -0.08 -21.80
N ALA A 117 11.83 1.09 -21.88
CA ALA A 117 11.26 2.35 -21.42
C ALA A 117 9.90 2.63 -22.07
N LYS A 118 9.83 2.51 -23.41
CA LYS A 118 8.58 2.74 -24.15
C LYS A 118 7.48 1.76 -23.73
N THR A 119 7.79 0.48 -23.57
CA THR A 119 6.81 -0.52 -23.15
C THR A 119 6.30 -0.26 -21.73
N VAL A 120 7.20 0.12 -20.81
CA VAL A 120 6.80 0.50 -19.44
C VAL A 120 5.94 1.76 -19.44
N GLN A 121 6.30 2.78 -20.20
CA GLN A 121 5.50 4.01 -20.32
C GLN A 121 4.10 3.71 -20.84
N GLN A 122 3.97 2.87 -21.88
CA GLN A 122 2.68 2.48 -22.44
C GLN A 122 1.79 1.78 -21.41
N GLU A 123 2.36 0.89 -20.60
CA GLU A 123 1.61 0.22 -19.54
C GLU A 123 1.23 1.18 -18.42
N MET A 124 2.13 2.09 -18.02
CA MET A 124 1.80 3.16 -17.09
C MET A 124 0.61 4.00 -17.62
N ASP A 125 0.66 4.46 -18.86
CA ASP A 125 -0.44 5.23 -19.45
C ASP A 125 -1.75 4.44 -19.52
N ARG A 126 -1.69 3.12 -19.74
CA ARG A 126 -2.86 2.24 -19.73
C ARG A 126 -3.47 2.14 -18.32
N LEU A 127 -2.63 1.89 -17.32
CA LEU A 127 -3.02 1.75 -15.91
C LEU A 127 -3.55 3.07 -15.32
N ALA A 128 -2.95 4.21 -15.69
CA ALA A 128 -3.42 5.54 -15.27
C ALA A 128 -4.83 5.88 -15.77
N ARG A 129 -5.24 5.28 -16.90
CA ARG A 129 -6.58 5.41 -17.48
C ARG A 129 -7.54 4.29 -17.08
N ALA A 130 -7.05 3.26 -16.40
CA ALA A 130 -7.89 2.16 -15.94
C ALA A 130 -8.85 2.64 -14.83
N HIS A 131 -10.06 2.06 -14.83
CA HIS A 131 -11.08 2.30 -13.81
C HIS A 131 -11.46 3.78 -13.63
N GLN A 132 -11.42 4.58 -14.70
CA GLN A 132 -11.87 5.98 -14.68
C GLN A 132 -13.40 6.11 -14.63
N GLU A 133 -14.14 5.12 -15.13
CA GLU A 133 -15.60 5.16 -15.12
C GLU A 133 -16.14 4.73 -13.74
N PRO A 134 -16.94 5.56 -13.06
CA PRO A 134 -17.60 5.21 -11.81
C PRO A 134 -18.60 4.06 -12.04
N GLY A 135 -18.56 3.03 -11.19
CA GLY A 135 -19.58 1.97 -11.18
C GLY A 135 -19.12 0.56 -11.58
N GLN A 136 -17.82 0.34 -11.82
CA GLN A 136 -17.28 -1.03 -11.81
C GLN A 136 -16.82 -1.39 -10.40
N ASP A 137 -17.57 -2.25 -9.71
CA ASP A 137 -17.27 -2.83 -8.39
C ASP A 137 -16.06 -3.79 -8.40
N ASP A 138 -15.07 -3.56 -9.26
CA ASP A 138 -13.86 -4.37 -9.36
C ASP A 138 -12.79 -3.87 -8.38
N HIS A 139 -13.04 -4.05 -7.08
CA HIS A 139 -12.09 -3.62 -6.04
C HIS A 139 -10.72 -4.29 -6.17
N LEU A 140 -10.67 -5.54 -6.67
CA LEU A 140 -9.43 -6.27 -6.86
C LEU A 140 -8.66 -5.74 -8.07
N GLY A 141 -9.33 -5.45 -9.20
CA GLY A 141 -8.72 -4.83 -10.37
C GLY A 141 -8.22 -3.42 -10.10
N ILE A 142 -8.98 -2.60 -9.35
CA ILE A 142 -8.54 -1.26 -8.93
C ILE A 142 -7.27 -1.36 -8.07
N LEU A 143 -7.27 -2.26 -7.08
CA LEU A 143 -6.10 -2.52 -6.23
C LEU A 143 -4.89 -2.99 -7.05
N ALA A 144 -5.09 -3.98 -7.92
CA ALA A 144 -4.04 -4.54 -8.75
C ALA A 144 -3.45 -3.50 -9.72
N SER A 145 -4.31 -2.68 -10.33
CA SER A 145 -3.89 -1.60 -11.22
C SER A 145 -3.07 -0.55 -10.48
N PHE A 146 -3.50 -0.16 -9.28
CA PHE A 146 -2.75 0.78 -8.44
C PHE A 146 -1.40 0.21 -7.99
N GLN A 147 -1.37 -1.02 -7.49
CA GLN A 147 -0.14 -1.70 -7.07
C GLN A 147 0.86 -1.84 -8.22
N ALA A 148 0.39 -2.25 -9.40
CA ALA A 148 1.22 -2.36 -10.60
C ALA A 148 1.78 -1.00 -11.01
N TYR A 149 0.94 0.03 -11.06
CA TYR A 149 1.36 1.38 -11.40
C TYR A 149 2.41 1.91 -10.41
N LEU A 150 2.15 1.80 -9.10
CA LEU A 150 3.09 2.20 -8.04
C LEU A 150 4.43 1.47 -8.17
N LEU A 151 4.43 0.16 -8.41
CA LEU A 151 5.67 -0.61 -8.59
C LEU A 151 6.45 -0.20 -9.84
N LEU A 152 5.77 0.13 -10.94
CA LEU A 152 6.41 0.66 -12.15
C LEU A 152 6.99 2.06 -11.89
N CYS A 153 6.28 2.94 -11.17
CA CYS A 153 6.82 4.23 -10.74
C CYS A 153 8.07 4.08 -9.87
N LEU A 154 8.03 3.19 -8.87
CA LEU A 154 9.19 2.90 -8.01
C LEU A 154 10.37 2.35 -8.82
N THR A 155 10.10 1.52 -9.82
CA THR A 155 11.13 0.98 -10.72
C THR A 155 11.77 2.09 -11.53
N ALA A 156 10.95 2.90 -12.22
CA ALA A 156 11.42 4.01 -13.04
C ALA A 156 12.21 5.05 -12.24
N TYR A 157 11.76 5.34 -11.02
CA TYR A 157 12.37 6.34 -10.15
C TYR A 157 13.69 5.86 -9.53
N PHE A 158 13.68 4.69 -8.90
CA PHE A 158 14.84 4.23 -8.12
C PHE A 158 15.86 3.43 -8.92
N LEU A 159 15.51 2.96 -10.11
CA LEU A 159 16.36 2.13 -10.98
C LEU A 159 16.41 2.73 -12.41
N PRO A 160 16.84 3.99 -12.58
CA PRO A 160 16.80 4.68 -13.87
C PRO A 160 17.66 3.98 -14.92
N LEU A 161 17.20 4.01 -16.18
CA LEU A 161 17.96 3.53 -17.33
C LEU A 161 19.02 4.56 -17.71
N GLN A 162 20.28 4.15 -17.79
CA GLN A 162 21.37 5.03 -18.18
C GLN A 162 21.23 5.45 -19.65
N GLY A 163 21.59 6.70 -19.96
CA GLY A 163 21.68 7.20 -21.33
C GLY A 163 20.35 7.53 -22.03
N GLN A 164 19.22 7.55 -21.30
CA GLN A 164 17.92 7.96 -21.86
C GLN A 164 17.63 9.45 -21.58
N PRO A 165 17.22 10.25 -22.60
CA PRO A 165 17.08 11.70 -22.49
C PRO A 165 15.81 12.20 -21.79
N ALA A 166 14.91 11.32 -21.32
CA ALA A 166 13.73 11.70 -20.54
C ALA A 166 13.60 10.81 -19.29
N GLU A 167 13.38 11.43 -18.13
CA GLU A 167 12.97 10.73 -16.92
C GLU A 167 11.58 10.14 -17.15
N LEU A 168 11.50 8.81 -17.23
CA LEU A 168 10.23 8.08 -17.41
C LEU A 168 9.24 8.38 -16.26
N PHE A 169 9.76 8.71 -15.09
CA PHE A 169 8.96 9.21 -13.97
C PHE A 169 9.17 10.71 -13.78
N ASN A 170 8.10 11.49 -13.93
CA ASN A 170 8.09 12.94 -13.84
C ASN A 170 6.83 13.43 -13.09
N ASP A 171 6.60 14.75 -13.04
CA ASP A 171 5.45 15.33 -12.34
C ASP A 171 4.11 14.83 -12.88
N VAL A 172 4.01 14.57 -14.19
CA VAL A 172 2.77 14.02 -14.81
C VAL A 172 2.52 12.59 -14.32
N ALA A 173 3.57 11.77 -14.23
CA ALA A 173 3.46 10.43 -13.66
C ALA A 173 3.11 10.45 -12.16
N MET A 174 3.64 11.41 -11.40
CA MET A 174 3.27 11.58 -9.99
C MET A 174 1.81 12.03 -9.83
N MET A 175 1.33 12.97 -10.67
CA MET A 175 -0.07 13.39 -10.69
C MET A 175 -1.00 12.22 -11.04
N ALA A 176 -0.65 11.41 -12.03
CA ALA A 176 -1.39 10.19 -12.36
C ALA A 176 -1.38 9.15 -11.21
N LEU A 177 -0.26 9.02 -10.49
CA LEU A 177 -0.19 8.17 -9.29
C LEU A 177 -1.13 8.68 -8.18
N GLN A 178 -1.19 9.99 -7.95
CA GLN A 178 -2.11 10.60 -6.98
C GLN A 178 -3.57 10.41 -7.36
N GLU A 179 -3.89 10.56 -8.64
CA GLU A 179 -5.22 10.39 -9.18
C GLU A 179 -5.69 8.92 -9.09
N THR A 180 -4.81 7.95 -9.39
CA THR A 180 -5.10 6.53 -9.15
C THR A 180 -5.22 6.20 -7.65
N ALA A 181 -4.43 6.83 -6.77
CA ALA A 181 -4.54 6.68 -5.31
C ALA A 181 -5.88 7.22 -4.78
N SER A 182 -6.34 8.35 -5.32
CA SER A 182 -7.67 8.92 -5.02
C SER A 182 -8.77 7.93 -5.39
N ARG A 183 -8.74 7.34 -6.59
CA ARG A 183 -9.69 6.29 -7.00
C ARG A 183 -9.63 5.05 -6.11
N LEU A 184 -8.42 4.61 -5.72
CA LEU A 184 -8.25 3.51 -4.77
C LEU A 184 -8.97 3.80 -3.45
N ALA A 185 -8.83 5.02 -2.92
CA ALA A 185 -9.45 5.44 -1.67
C ALA A 185 -10.98 5.64 -1.78
N GLN A 186 -11.46 6.16 -2.91
CA GLN A 186 -12.89 6.30 -3.22
C GLN A 186 -13.58 4.93 -3.35
N SER A 187 -12.89 3.93 -3.90
CA SER A 187 -13.39 2.55 -3.96
C SER A 187 -13.34 1.81 -2.61
N GLY A 188 -13.03 2.51 -1.52
CA GLY A 188 -13.06 1.99 -0.16
C GLY A 188 -11.79 1.31 0.34
N LEU A 189 -11.48 1.58 1.62
CA LEU A 189 -10.26 1.16 2.31
C LEU A 189 -10.53 0.38 3.61
N VAL A 190 -11.78 0.32 4.08
CA VAL A 190 -12.14 -0.27 5.37
C VAL A 190 -13.32 -1.20 5.21
N CYS A 191 -13.27 -2.38 5.81
CA CYS A 191 -14.42 -3.29 5.83
C CYS A 191 -15.49 -2.74 6.78
N ARG A 192 -16.76 -2.82 6.42
CA ARG A 192 -17.85 -2.43 7.34
C ARG A 192 -17.83 -3.23 8.65
N ALA A 193 -17.35 -4.47 8.62
CA ALA A 193 -17.20 -5.29 9.82
C ALA A 193 -16.10 -4.76 10.77
N GLU A 194 -15.02 -4.17 10.21
CA GLU A 194 -13.92 -3.59 11.00
C GLU A 194 -14.42 -2.41 11.86
N THR A 195 -15.42 -1.64 11.40
CA THR A 195 -15.94 -0.48 12.15
C THR A 195 -16.89 -0.86 13.28
N THR A 196 -17.51 -2.04 13.21
CA THR A 196 -18.44 -2.55 14.24
C THR A 196 -17.79 -3.53 15.21
N GLY A 197 -16.47 -3.75 15.09
CA GLY A 197 -15.75 -4.76 15.89
C GLY A 197 -16.15 -6.20 15.56
N SER A 198 -16.72 -6.43 14.37
CA SER A 198 -17.09 -7.76 13.89
C SER A 198 -16.06 -8.30 12.90
N ARG A 199 -16.15 -9.60 12.60
CA ARG A 199 -15.20 -10.29 11.73
C ARG A 199 -15.58 -10.10 10.25
N PRO A 200 -14.74 -9.47 9.42
CA PRO A 200 -14.96 -9.37 7.98
C PRO A 200 -14.77 -10.73 7.31
N ARG A 201 -15.31 -10.86 6.10
CA ARG A 201 -14.91 -11.93 5.18
C ARG A 201 -13.42 -11.76 4.83
N TRP A 202 -12.70 -12.87 4.76
CA TRP A 202 -11.24 -12.84 4.60
C TRP A 202 -10.80 -12.12 3.32
N GLU A 203 -11.47 -12.38 2.20
CA GLU A 203 -11.20 -11.77 0.90
C GLU A 203 -11.39 -10.26 0.91
N THR A 204 -12.48 -9.80 1.54
CA THR A 204 -12.77 -8.38 1.74
C THR A 204 -11.69 -7.73 2.60
N TRP A 205 -11.25 -8.40 3.66
CA TRP A 205 -10.16 -7.94 4.52
C TRP A 205 -8.81 -7.89 3.79
N ILE A 206 -8.47 -8.90 2.99
CA ILE A 206 -7.24 -8.93 2.19
C ILE A 206 -7.18 -7.70 1.29
N VAL A 207 -8.28 -7.40 0.59
CA VAL A 207 -8.33 -6.24 -0.31
C VAL A 207 -8.24 -4.93 0.48
N ALA A 208 -8.97 -4.80 1.59
CA ALA A 208 -8.89 -3.60 2.43
C ALA A 208 -7.47 -3.35 2.96
N ALA A 209 -6.84 -4.37 3.56
CA ALA A 209 -5.50 -4.29 4.11
C ALA A 209 -4.45 -3.97 3.02
N ALA A 210 -4.51 -4.66 1.87
CA ALA A 210 -3.59 -4.42 0.77
C ALA A 210 -3.76 -3.00 0.17
N LYS A 211 -4.99 -2.48 0.08
CA LYS A 211 -5.25 -1.09 -0.31
C LYS A 211 -4.62 -0.10 0.67
N ARG A 212 -4.83 -0.27 1.97
CA ARG A 212 -4.23 0.59 3.01
C ARG A 212 -2.71 0.61 2.93
N ARG A 213 -2.08 -0.56 2.82
CA ARG A 213 -0.61 -0.68 2.71
C ARG A 213 -0.07 -0.06 1.43
N SER A 214 -0.74 -0.28 0.30
CA SER A 214 -0.37 0.33 -0.97
C SER A 214 -0.48 1.86 -0.92
N LEU A 215 -1.57 2.38 -0.34
CA LEU A 215 -1.78 3.81 -0.16
C LEU A 215 -0.67 4.41 0.73
N LEU A 216 -0.40 3.82 1.89
CA LEU A 216 0.66 4.27 2.79
C LEU A 216 2.04 4.27 2.11
N ALA A 217 2.37 3.23 1.35
CA ALA A 217 3.62 3.18 0.58
C ALA A 217 3.71 4.29 -0.48
N PHE A 218 2.60 4.61 -1.15
CA PHE A 218 2.52 5.75 -2.05
C PHE A 218 2.78 7.07 -1.31
N TYR A 219 2.18 7.31 -0.14
CA TYR A 219 2.46 8.54 0.63
C TYR A 219 3.92 8.65 1.06
N LEU A 220 4.55 7.53 1.39
CA LEU A 220 5.98 7.51 1.70
C LEU A 220 6.83 7.83 0.46
N PHE A 221 6.47 7.29 -0.69
CA PHE A 221 7.11 7.61 -1.97
C PHE A 221 6.93 9.08 -2.34
N SER A 222 5.73 9.64 -2.21
CA SER A 222 5.49 11.06 -2.49
C SER A 222 6.30 11.97 -1.57
N ASN A 223 6.53 11.57 -0.30
CA ASN A 223 7.36 12.35 0.61
C ASN A 223 8.81 12.44 0.13
N VAL A 224 9.38 11.32 -0.34
CA VAL A 224 10.72 11.28 -0.95
C VAL A 224 10.77 12.16 -2.19
N TYR A 225 9.81 11.97 -3.10
CA TYR A 225 9.75 12.73 -4.36
C TYR A 225 9.73 14.24 -4.14
N ASN A 226 8.87 14.70 -3.22
CA ASN A 226 8.76 16.11 -2.87
C ASN A 226 10.04 16.64 -2.23
N ALA A 227 10.61 15.89 -1.28
CA ALA A 227 11.81 16.34 -0.56
C ALA A 227 13.02 16.49 -1.48
N GLU A 228 13.23 15.58 -2.43
CA GLU A 228 14.31 15.68 -3.42
C GLU A 228 14.14 16.89 -4.36
N ARG A 229 12.89 17.34 -4.57
CA ARG A 229 12.54 18.56 -5.33
C ARG A 229 12.42 19.82 -4.46
N GLN A 230 12.81 19.74 -3.19
CA GLN A 230 12.71 20.84 -2.22
C GLN A 230 11.26 21.36 -2.04
N LEU A 231 10.27 20.50 -2.31
CA LEU A 231 8.87 20.79 -2.05
C LEU A 231 8.51 20.41 -0.60
N PRO A 232 7.71 21.23 0.10
CA PRO A 232 7.25 20.91 1.44
C PRO A 232 6.39 19.65 1.44
N ASN A 233 6.57 18.85 2.49
CA ASN A 233 5.69 17.73 2.79
C ASN A 233 4.75 18.13 3.92
N TYR A 234 3.51 17.67 3.85
CA TYR A 234 2.49 17.96 4.86
C TYR A 234 1.94 16.68 5.48
N VAL A 235 1.39 16.80 6.69
CA VAL A 235 0.60 15.75 7.35
C VAL A 235 -0.56 15.35 6.43
N ALA A 236 -0.81 14.05 6.34
CA ALA A 236 -1.86 13.50 5.48
C ALA A 236 -3.17 13.45 6.27
N SER A 237 -3.71 14.63 6.60
CA SER A 237 -4.91 14.78 7.42
C SER A 237 -6.10 13.98 6.92
N GLU A 238 -6.23 13.78 5.61
CA GLU A 238 -7.27 12.96 4.99
C GLU A 238 -7.17 11.47 5.37
N LEU A 239 -6.01 11.00 5.87
CA LEU A 239 -5.81 9.63 6.35
C LEU A 239 -6.03 9.48 7.86
N ARG A 240 -6.54 10.50 8.56
CA ARG A 240 -6.60 10.54 10.03
C ARG A 240 -7.32 9.35 10.64
N ASP A 241 -8.44 8.98 10.02
CA ASP A 241 -9.33 7.92 10.51
C ASP A 241 -9.04 6.56 9.86
N LEU A 242 -7.95 6.47 9.10
CA LEU A 242 -7.53 5.21 8.50
C LEU A 242 -6.99 4.27 9.57
N LEU A 243 -7.32 2.98 9.46
CA LEU A 243 -6.70 1.95 10.30
C LEU A 243 -5.19 1.88 10.04
N ALA A 244 -4.40 1.76 11.11
CA ALA A 244 -2.97 1.52 10.98
C ALA A 244 -2.71 0.10 10.42
N PRO A 245 -1.50 -0.16 9.87
CA PRO A 245 -1.12 -1.48 9.38
C PRO A 245 -1.42 -2.62 10.37
N GLU A 246 -1.90 -3.72 9.82
CA GLU A 246 -2.49 -4.82 10.57
C GLU A 246 -1.43 -5.77 11.16
N PRO A 247 -1.78 -6.57 12.19
CA PRO A 247 -0.91 -7.57 12.77
C PRO A 247 -0.31 -8.57 11.78
N LYS A 248 0.93 -8.96 12.02
CA LYS A 248 1.68 -9.93 11.20
C LYS A 248 0.91 -11.23 10.98
N ARG A 249 0.27 -11.75 12.04
CA ARG A 249 -0.44 -13.04 11.98
C ARG A 249 -1.67 -13.00 11.08
N LEU A 250 -2.37 -11.87 11.05
CA LEU A 250 -3.51 -11.69 10.14
C LEU A 250 -3.05 -11.58 8.69
N TRP A 251 -2.00 -10.80 8.43
CA TRP A 251 -1.43 -10.64 7.08
C TRP A 251 -0.83 -11.94 6.53
N ALA A 252 -0.22 -12.75 7.40
CA ALA A 252 0.46 -13.98 7.01
C ALA A 252 -0.42 -15.24 7.10
N ALA A 253 -1.71 -15.11 7.40
CA ALA A 253 -2.61 -16.25 7.56
C ALA A 253 -2.60 -17.13 6.30
N ALA A 254 -2.37 -18.43 6.48
CA ALA A 254 -2.28 -19.38 5.39
C ALA A 254 -3.65 -19.90 4.95
N SER A 255 -4.61 -19.95 5.88
CA SER A 255 -5.95 -20.49 5.71
C SER A 255 -7.05 -19.57 6.25
N ARG A 256 -8.29 -19.81 5.82
CA ARG A 256 -9.46 -19.06 6.30
C ARG A 256 -9.68 -19.33 7.79
N ALA A 257 -9.49 -20.57 8.22
CA ALA A 257 -9.60 -20.95 9.63
C ALA A 257 -8.57 -20.21 10.51
N GLU A 258 -7.32 -20.10 10.04
CA GLU A 258 -6.28 -19.35 10.75
C GLU A 258 -6.61 -17.85 10.80
N PHE A 259 -7.02 -17.26 9.68
CA PHE A 259 -7.46 -15.86 9.65
C PHE A 259 -8.59 -15.61 10.64
N GLU A 260 -9.62 -16.47 10.63
CA GLU A 260 -10.78 -16.36 11.50
C GLU A 260 -10.43 -16.43 12.99
N LEU A 261 -9.53 -17.34 13.36
CA LEU A 261 -9.03 -17.51 14.72
C LEU A 261 -8.23 -16.29 15.17
N GLU A 262 -7.28 -15.84 14.36
CA GLU A 262 -6.44 -14.69 14.67
C GLU A 262 -7.26 -13.38 14.70
N TYR A 263 -8.30 -13.27 13.87
CA TYR A 263 -9.16 -12.09 13.87
C TYR A 263 -10.04 -12.03 15.12
N ALA A 264 -10.55 -13.17 15.59
CA ALA A 264 -11.27 -13.23 16.87
C ALA A 264 -10.38 -12.79 18.04
N ARG A 265 -9.10 -13.21 18.05
CA ARG A 265 -8.10 -12.74 19.04
C ARG A 265 -7.84 -11.25 18.92
N HIS A 266 -7.75 -10.73 17.70
CA HIS A 266 -7.57 -9.30 17.44
C HIS A 266 -8.73 -8.47 18.01
N VAL A 267 -9.98 -8.84 17.71
CA VAL A 267 -11.17 -8.16 18.25
C VAL A 267 -11.19 -8.18 19.78
N ALA A 268 -10.88 -9.32 20.41
CA ALA A 268 -10.82 -9.41 21.87
C ALA A 268 -9.74 -8.50 22.48
N ARG A 269 -8.61 -8.32 21.78
CA ARG A 269 -7.48 -7.48 22.22
C ARG A 269 -7.76 -5.98 22.04
N TRP A 270 -8.63 -5.59 21.10
CA TRP A 270 -8.96 -4.20 20.77
C TRP A 270 -10.40 -3.85 21.16
N HIS A 271 -10.78 -4.16 22.40
CA HIS A 271 -12.11 -3.89 22.96
C HIS A 271 -12.42 -2.37 23.07
N ASP A 272 -11.39 -1.55 23.14
CA ASP A 272 -11.42 -0.08 23.20
C ASP A 272 -11.33 0.57 21.81
N GLY A 273 -11.61 -0.20 20.75
CA GLY A 273 -11.64 0.28 19.37
C GLY A 273 -10.32 0.08 18.62
N PRO A 274 -10.37 0.07 17.28
CA PRO A 274 -9.22 -0.24 16.43
C PRO A 274 -8.14 0.85 16.52
N PHE A 275 -6.89 0.47 16.26
CA PHE A 275 -5.77 1.42 16.26
C PHE A 275 -5.75 2.24 14.97
N LEU A 276 -5.92 3.55 15.08
CA LEU A 276 -5.95 4.46 13.92
C LEU A 276 -4.54 4.94 13.55
N LEU A 277 -4.36 5.43 12.33
CA LEU A 277 -3.10 5.97 11.85
C LEU A 277 -2.74 7.30 12.55
N SER A 278 -3.74 8.13 12.84
CA SER A 278 -3.58 9.38 13.60
C SER A 278 -3.08 9.15 15.03
N GLU A 279 -3.42 8.00 15.60
CA GLU A 279 -2.49 7.06 16.25
C GLU A 279 -1.07 7.56 16.55
N LEU A 280 -0.34 7.66 15.44
CA LEU A 280 1.10 7.80 15.36
C LEU A 280 1.54 9.25 15.14
N TRP A 281 0.59 10.18 15.06
CA TRP A 281 0.87 11.59 14.82
C TRP A 281 0.92 12.36 16.14
N ARG A 282 1.60 13.51 16.10
CA ARG A 282 1.69 14.40 17.26
C ARG A 282 0.30 14.96 17.57
N SER A 283 -0.13 14.84 18.81
CA SER A 283 -1.38 15.38 19.32
C SER A 283 -1.21 15.79 20.79
N PRO A 284 -2.16 16.54 21.39
CA PRO A 284 -2.12 16.83 22.81
C PRO A 284 -2.11 15.59 23.72
N GLU A 285 -2.58 14.45 23.20
CA GLU A 285 -2.62 13.17 23.91
C GLU A 285 -1.34 12.35 23.72
N SER A 286 -0.41 12.78 22.85
CA SER A 286 0.90 12.14 22.68
C SER A 286 1.63 12.07 24.02
N GLY A 287 2.09 10.88 24.38
CA GLY A 287 2.75 10.62 25.68
C GLY A 287 1.81 10.34 26.85
N SER A 288 0.49 10.48 26.69
CA SER A 288 -0.47 10.03 27.70
C SER A 288 -0.33 8.53 27.97
N ALA A 289 -0.64 8.08 29.20
CA ALA A 289 -0.54 6.66 29.56
C ALA A 289 -1.44 5.78 28.67
N ALA A 290 -2.68 6.21 28.41
CA ALA A 290 -3.61 5.48 27.55
C ALA A 290 -3.10 5.37 26.10
N ARG A 291 -2.55 6.47 25.54
CA ARG A 291 -1.98 6.46 24.19
C ARG A 291 -0.77 5.54 24.08
N ARG A 292 0.13 5.58 25.07
CA ARG A 292 1.31 4.71 25.12
C ARG A 292 0.90 3.24 25.23
N GLU A 293 -0.06 2.90 26.08
CA GLU A 293 -0.54 1.53 26.20
C GLU A 293 -1.10 0.98 24.88
N ARG A 294 -1.92 1.78 24.17
CA ARG A 294 -2.44 1.39 22.85
C ARG A 294 -1.33 1.25 21.82
N LEU A 295 -0.37 2.17 21.81
CA LEU A 295 0.78 2.10 20.92
C LEU A 295 1.62 0.84 21.17
N ASP A 296 1.97 0.56 22.43
CA ASP A 296 2.74 -0.63 22.83
C ASP A 296 2.00 -1.91 22.42
N ARG A 297 0.67 -1.94 22.63
CA ARG A 297 -0.21 -3.05 22.23
C ARG A 297 -0.18 -3.28 20.72
N TRP A 298 -0.15 -2.22 19.91
CA TRP A 298 -0.05 -2.31 18.45
C TRP A 298 1.35 -2.80 18.04
N VAL A 299 2.41 -2.16 18.52
CA VAL A 299 3.82 -2.47 18.20
C VAL A 299 4.19 -3.92 18.51
N GLU A 300 3.60 -4.54 19.55
CA GLU A 300 3.82 -5.95 19.88
C GLU A 300 3.46 -6.91 18.73
N THR A 301 2.55 -6.52 17.84
CA THR A 301 1.91 -7.45 16.89
C THR A 301 2.16 -7.15 15.42
N ILE A 302 2.69 -5.96 15.10
CA ILE A 302 2.89 -5.51 13.72
C ILE A 302 3.96 -6.31 12.99
N ASP A 303 3.83 -6.34 11.66
CA ASP A 303 4.87 -6.88 10.79
C ASP A 303 5.94 -5.83 10.45
N THR A 304 6.85 -6.21 9.55
CA THR A 304 7.92 -5.34 9.06
C THR A 304 7.40 -4.07 8.37
N PHE A 305 6.24 -4.12 7.71
CA PHE A 305 5.65 -2.94 7.08
C PHE A 305 5.06 -1.99 8.11
N GLY A 306 4.35 -2.52 9.11
CA GLY A 306 3.90 -1.73 10.25
C GLY A 306 5.07 -1.08 10.98
N MET A 307 6.16 -1.82 11.21
CA MET A 307 7.38 -1.27 11.84
C MET A 307 8.04 -0.19 11.00
N PHE A 308 8.01 -0.33 9.67
CA PHE A 308 8.49 0.68 8.74
C PHE A 308 7.68 1.99 8.87
N VAL A 309 6.35 1.90 8.86
CA VAL A 309 5.46 3.06 9.08
C VAL A 309 5.67 3.68 10.47
N PHE A 310 5.74 2.85 11.51
CA PHE A 310 5.98 3.29 12.89
C PHE A 310 7.26 4.10 13.02
N THR A 311 8.38 3.57 12.50
CA THR A 311 9.70 4.21 12.58
C THR A 311 9.68 5.61 11.95
N ILE A 312 9.02 5.75 10.79
CA ILE A 312 8.91 7.03 10.09
C ILE A 312 8.06 8.01 10.90
N CYS A 313 6.91 7.56 11.42
CA CYS A 313 6.07 8.40 12.26
C CYS A 313 6.80 8.84 13.53
N ALA A 314 7.56 7.95 14.18
CA ALA A 314 8.37 8.27 15.35
C ALA A 314 9.43 9.34 15.04
N HIS A 315 10.11 9.25 13.88
CA HIS A 315 11.08 10.24 13.46
C HIS A 315 10.48 11.63 13.18
N ILE A 316 9.22 11.70 12.71
CA ILE A 316 8.56 12.96 12.35
C ILE A 316 7.84 13.58 13.55
N HIS A 317 7.09 12.76 14.30
CA HIS A 317 6.14 13.22 15.31
C HIS A 317 6.67 13.07 16.74
N GLY A 318 7.64 12.20 16.99
CA GLY A 318 8.05 11.81 18.35
C GLY A 318 6.92 11.04 19.02
N CYS A 319 6.97 9.70 18.94
CA CYS A 319 5.99 8.81 19.57
C CYS A 319 6.27 8.65 21.07
#